data_AF-C5LKQ1-F1
#
_entry.id   AF-C5LKQ1-F1
#
_cell.length_a   1.000
_cell.length_b   1.000
_cell.length_c   1.000
_cell.angle_alpha   90.00
_cell.angle_beta   90.00
_cell.angle_gamma   90.00
#
_symmetry.space_group_name_H-M   'P 1'
#
loop_
_entity.id
_entity.type
_entity.pdbx_description
1 polymer ?
#
loop_
_entity_poly.entity_id
_entity_poly.type
_entity_poly.pdbx_seq_one_letter_code
_entity_poly.pdbx_strand_id
1 'polypeptide(L)'
;MKTTSVRKLLPETWGFLCPVHTPDGTPCGLLNHLAAPCQPVVRIASPEGVIPGLEEELASLGVQLVRSSKTSTANYGAGENAYVTLDGRVLGKVARSRLEAVAEELRRLKIDKDCPGVPADLEIVACQTPASFEGLWLFTGPCRMVRPVRDLATGNEELVGPMEQVFLKIAATREDLEASTKTSSVPENIPMKYTHIELSPISMLSVIAGLTPFSNHNQSPRNMYQCQMLKQTMAIPYLNHPYRTDNKVYKITYPQFPMVRTTVLSEANFDVKPAGTNAIVAVIAHSGFDMEDALIISK
;
A
#
# COMPACT_ATOMS: atom_id res chain seq x y z
N MET A 1 13.74 6.68 22.54
CA MET A 1 12.92 5.54 23.02
C MET A 1 13.73 4.25 22.83
N LYS A 2 13.87 3.38 23.84
CA LYS A 2 14.66 2.12 23.75
C LYS A 2 13.84 0.89 23.34
N THR A 3 12.55 1.06 23.07
CA THR A 3 11.64 -0.02 22.66
C THR A 3 11.79 -0.30 21.17
N THR A 4 11.78 -1.58 20.78
CA THR A 4 11.84 -2.00 19.37
C THR A 4 10.46 -2.12 18.72
N SER A 5 9.38 -2.00 19.49
CA SER A 5 8.00 -2.13 19.00
C SER A 5 7.70 -1.21 17.82
N VAL A 6 8.11 0.05 17.89
CA VAL A 6 7.90 1.05 16.84
C VAL A 6 8.72 0.82 15.57
N ARG A 7 9.68 -0.11 15.60
CA ARG A 7 10.55 -0.46 14.46
C ARG A 7 10.11 -1.75 13.78
N LYS A 8 9.15 -2.47 14.36
CA LYS A 8 8.67 -3.74 13.80
C LYS A 8 7.84 -3.47 12.57
N LEU A 9 8.08 -4.26 11.53
CA LEU A 9 7.16 -4.36 10.40
C LEU A 9 5.88 -5.04 10.89
N LEU A 10 4.73 -4.44 10.58
CA LEU A 10 3.42 -4.96 10.95
C LEU A 10 2.59 -5.31 9.71
N PRO A 11 1.71 -6.32 9.78
CA PRO A 11 0.87 -6.74 8.65
C PRO A 11 0.01 -5.60 8.07
N GLU A 12 -0.44 -4.67 8.91
CA GLU A 12 -1.28 -3.54 8.48
C GLU A 12 -0.55 -2.61 7.49
N THR A 13 0.78 -2.67 7.42
CA THR A 13 1.58 -1.85 6.51
C THR A 13 1.68 -2.40 5.08
N TRP A 14 1.16 -3.62 4.84
CA TRP A 14 1.19 -4.27 3.53
C TRP A 14 0.60 -3.36 2.44
N GLY A 15 1.33 -3.16 1.34
CA GLY A 15 0.89 -2.32 0.22
C GLY A 15 0.97 -0.81 0.46
N PHE A 16 1.28 -0.37 1.69
CA PHE A 16 1.46 1.06 2.03
C PHE A 16 2.93 1.41 2.24
N LEU A 17 3.63 0.62 3.06
CA LEU A 17 5.07 0.75 3.29
C LEU A 17 5.79 -0.45 2.70
N CYS A 18 6.93 -0.20 2.07
CA CYS A 18 7.75 -1.27 1.54
C CYS A 18 8.43 -2.04 2.68
N PRO A 19 8.27 -3.37 2.74
CA PRO A 19 8.84 -4.19 3.82
C PRO A 19 10.36 -4.36 3.74
N VAL A 20 10.96 -4.02 2.59
CA VAL A 20 12.38 -4.20 2.30
C VAL A 20 13.16 -2.88 2.36
N HIS A 21 12.52 -1.77 2.01
CA HIS A 21 13.22 -0.50 1.79
C HIS A 21 13.31 0.33 3.08
N THR A 22 14.14 -0.14 3.99
CA THR A 22 14.57 0.57 5.22
C THR A 22 16.10 0.54 5.28
N PRO A 23 16.79 1.62 5.71
CA PRO A 23 18.23 1.58 5.91
C PRO A 23 18.62 0.68 7.08
N ASP A 24 19.84 0.17 7.07
CA ASP A 24 20.42 -0.51 8.22
C ASP A 24 20.89 0.48 9.32
N GLY A 25 21.33 -0.07 10.45
CA GLY A 25 21.85 0.73 11.58
C GLY A 25 20.77 1.44 12.41
N THR A 26 21.11 2.61 12.95
CA THR A 26 20.25 3.37 13.89
C THR A 26 18.87 3.75 13.36
N PRO A 27 18.66 4.10 12.07
CA PRO A 27 17.33 4.44 11.55
C PRO A 27 16.48 3.22 11.10
N CYS A 28 16.97 1.99 11.24
CA CYS A 28 16.26 0.78 10.80
C CYS A 28 14.86 0.66 11.42
N GLY A 29 13.84 0.50 10.55
CA GLY A 29 12.43 0.42 10.92
C GLY A 29 11.77 1.76 11.30
N LEU A 30 12.55 2.85 11.41
CA LEU A 30 12.02 4.22 11.61
C LEU A 30 11.94 4.98 10.29
N LEU A 31 12.97 4.84 9.44
CA LEU A 31 12.97 5.41 8.09
C LEU A 31 12.48 4.34 7.11
N ASN A 32 11.23 4.47 6.67
CA ASN A 32 10.62 3.57 5.69
C ASN A 32 10.19 4.35 4.46
N HIS A 33 9.96 3.64 3.36
CA HIS A 33 9.52 4.23 2.10
C HIS A 33 8.16 3.67 1.72
N LEU A 34 7.33 4.50 1.08
CA LEU A 34 6.05 4.08 0.55
C LEU A 34 6.24 2.95 -0.49
N ALA A 35 5.26 2.06 -0.56
CA ALA A 35 5.12 1.15 -1.69
C ALA A 35 4.80 1.97 -2.96
N ALA A 36 5.20 1.48 -4.13
CA ALA A 36 5.08 2.23 -5.39
C ALA A 36 3.65 2.67 -5.74
N PRO A 37 2.59 1.85 -5.54
CA PRO A 37 1.22 2.26 -5.87
C PRO A 37 0.50 3.01 -4.73
N CYS A 38 1.14 3.15 -3.57
CA CYS A 38 0.57 3.89 -2.44
C CYS A 38 0.63 5.39 -2.75
N GLN A 39 -0.51 6.08 -2.61
CA GLN A 39 -0.63 7.51 -2.86
C GLN A 39 -1.29 8.23 -1.68
N PRO A 40 -0.84 9.45 -1.34
CA PRO A 40 -1.53 10.28 -0.37
C PRO A 40 -2.78 10.93 -0.99
N VAL A 41 -3.85 11.01 -0.21
CA VAL A 41 -5.06 11.74 -0.57
C VAL A 41 -4.79 13.24 -0.48
N VAL A 42 -5.01 13.96 -1.59
CA VAL A 42 -4.78 15.41 -1.72
C VAL A 42 -6.07 16.24 -1.81
N ARG A 43 -7.23 15.60 -1.57
CA ARG A 43 -8.53 16.27 -1.63
C ARG A 43 -8.58 17.43 -0.62
N ILE A 44 -8.94 18.61 -1.11
CA ILE A 44 -9.23 19.76 -0.26
C ILE A 44 -10.63 19.54 0.31
N ALA A 45 -10.74 19.46 1.65
CA ALA A 45 -12.03 19.35 2.32
C ALA A 45 -12.90 20.55 1.94
N SER A 46 -14.19 20.30 1.67
CA SER A 46 -15.16 21.39 1.54
C SER A 46 -15.18 22.20 2.86
N PRO A 47 -15.38 23.52 2.82
CA PRO A 47 -15.41 24.34 4.04
C PRO A 47 -16.45 23.86 5.07
N GLU A 48 -17.50 23.21 4.60
CA GLU A 48 -18.60 22.67 5.40
C GLU A 48 -18.32 21.26 5.93
N GLY A 49 -17.26 20.59 5.46
CA GLY A 49 -16.97 19.20 5.80
C GLY A 49 -18.05 18.22 5.32
N VAL A 50 -18.85 18.62 4.33
CA VAL A 50 -19.94 17.85 3.76
C VAL A 50 -19.57 17.46 2.33
N ILE A 51 -19.81 16.18 2.00
CA ILE A 51 -19.78 15.70 0.63
C ILE A 51 -21.22 15.74 0.10
N PRO A 52 -21.49 16.50 -0.98
CA PRO A 52 -22.80 16.51 -1.61
C PRO A 52 -23.23 15.09 -1.98
N GLY A 53 -24.45 14.70 -1.58
CA GLY A 53 -25.04 13.39 -1.91
C GLY A 53 -24.66 12.23 -0.97
N LEU A 54 -23.56 12.30 -0.21
CA LEU A 54 -23.14 11.16 0.64
C LEU A 54 -24.17 10.83 1.73
N GLU A 55 -24.77 11.83 2.37
CA GLU A 55 -25.81 11.60 3.38
C GLU A 55 -27.08 11.00 2.75
N GLU A 56 -27.45 11.43 1.53
CA GLU A 56 -28.61 10.89 0.81
C GLU A 56 -28.40 9.42 0.44
N GLU A 57 -27.20 9.06 0.00
CA GLU A 57 -26.83 7.66 -0.26
C GLU A 57 -26.80 6.84 1.02
N LEU A 58 -26.24 7.36 2.11
CA LEU A 58 -26.28 6.64 3.39
C LEU A 58 -27.73 6.39 3.85
N ALA A 59 -28.62 7.38 3.65
CA ALA A 59 -30.04 7.22 3.96
C ALA A 59 -30.72 6.18 3.06
N SER A 60 -30.39 6.13 1.76
CA SER A 60 -30.94 5.14 0.81
C SER A 60 -30.55 3.71 1.21
N LEU A 61 -29.35 3.53 1.77
CA LEU A 61 -28.84 2.26 2.30
C LEU A 61 -29.44 1.87 3.66
N GLY A 62 -30.28 2.72 4.25
CA GLY A 62 -30.95 2.45 5.52
C GLY A 62 -30.17 2.89 6.76
N VAL A 63 -29.20 3.80 6.62
CA VAL A 63 -28.60 4.49 7.76
C VAL A 63 -29.61 5.51 8.31
N GLN A 64 -29.89 5.41 9.61
CA GLN A 64 -30.75 6.37 10.29
C GLN A 64 -29.94 7.61 10.65
N LEU A 65 -30.08 8.66 9.84
CA LEU A 65 -29.36 9.93 10.01
C LEU A 65 -29.90 10.74 11.21
N VAL A 66 -28.99 11.44 11.89
CA VAL A 66 -29.31 12.42 12.93
C VAL A 66 -29.77 13.72 12.27
N ARG A 67 -31.09 13.93 12.17
CA ARG A 67 -31.65 15.17 11.58
C ARG A 67 -31.96 16.28 12.59
N SER A 68 -31.87 16.01 13.90
CA SER A 68 -32.22 16.98 14.95
C SER A 68 -31.31 16.86 16.17
N SER A 69 -30.93 18.01 16.75
CA SER A 69 -30.13 18.12 17.98
C SER A 69 -30.81 17.54 19.22
N LYS A 70 -32.12 17.22 19.15
CA LYS A 70 -32.86 16.56 20.24
C LYS A 70 -32.77 15.02 20.22
N THR A 71 -32.15 14.45 19.19
CA THR A 71 -32.00 13.00 19.07
C THR A 71 -30.83 12.55 19.95
N SER A 72 -31.12 11.79 21.01
CA SER A 72 -30.07 11.24 21.87
C SER A 72 -29.20 10.26 21.08
N THR A 73 -27.94 10.61 20.86
CA THR A 73 -26.91 9.75 20.24
C THR A 73 -26.32 8.74 21.22
N ALA A 74 -26.60 8.88 22.53
CA ALA A 74 -25.98 8.10 23.59
C ALA A 74 -26.21 6.57 23.47
N ASN A 75 -27.30 6.16 22.81
CA ASN A 75 -27.68 4.75 22.66
C ASN A 75 -27.29 4.16 21.31
N TYR A 76 -26.57 4.88 20.45
CA TYR A 76 -26.33 4.43 19.07
C TYR A 76 -25.32 3.29 18.98
N GLY A 77 -24.44 3.12 19.96
CA GLY A 77 -23.56 1.95 20.09
C GLY A 77 -24.02 0.91 21.11
N ALA A 78 -25.20 1.09 21.69
CA ALA A 78 -25.79 0.14 22.64
C ALA A 78 -26.86 -0.71 21.96
N GLY A 79 -26.94 -1.99 22.35
CA GLY A 79 -27.91 -2.95 21.80
C GLY A 79 -27.62 -3.33 20.35
N GLU A 80 -28.64 -3.32 19.51
CA GLU A 80 -28.56 -3.82 18.12
C GLU A 80 -28.02 -2.79 17.11
N ASN A 81 -27.67 -1.59 17.54
CA ASN A 81 -27.22 -0.51 16.66
C ASN A 81 -25.71 -0.28 16.79
N ALA A 82 -25.13 0.20 15.70
CA ALA A 82 -23.75 0.66 15.60
C ALA A 82 -23.71 2.12 15.11
N TYR A 83 -22.65 2.84 15.47
CA TYR A 83 -22.44 4.21 15.03
C TYR A 83 -22.05 4.27 13.55
N VAL A 84 -22.53 5.30 12.86
CA VAL A 84 -22.02 5.72 11.55
C VAL A 84 -21.41 7.11 11.71
N THR A 85 -20.13 7.24 11.37
CA THR A 85 -19.39 8.49 11.51
C THR A 85 -18.71 8.87 10.20
N LEU A 86 -18.53 10.18 9.98
CA LEU A 86 -17.77 10.76 8.89
C LEU A 86 -16.75 11.74 9.48
N ASP A 87 -15.46 11.46 9.32
CA ASP A 87 -14.35 12.28 9.82
C ASP A 87 -14.53 12.67 11.31
N GLY A 88 -15.03 11.74 12.13
CA GLY A 88 -15.30 11.91 13.56
C GLY A 88 -16.65 12.55 13.90
N ARG A 89 -17.40 13.07 12.93
CA ARG A 89 -18.78 13.54 13.12
C ARG A 89 -19.75 12.35 13.07
N VAL A 90 -20.57 12.19 14.11
CA VAL A 90 -21.64 11.17 14.13
C VAL A 90 -22.73 11.58 13.14
N LEU A 91 -22.91 10.78 12.08
CA LEU A 91 -23.96 10.99 11.09
C LEU A 91 -25.25 10.28 11.46
N GLY A 92 -25.16 9.11 12.09
CA GLY A 92 -26.32 8.26 12.29
C GLY A 92 -26.01 6.94 12.97
N LYS A 93 -26.96 6.02 12.82
CA LYS A 93 -26.82 4.63 13.26
C LYS A 93 -27.29 3.65 12.20
N VAL A 94 -26.75 2.45 12.27
CA VAL A 94 -27.14 1.31 11.44
C VAL A 94 -27.30 0.08 12.33
N ALA A 95 -28.20 -0.84 11.98
CA ALA A 95 -28.29 -2.13 12.67
C ALA A 95 -26.99 -2.92 12.49
N ARG A 96 -26.47 -3.53 13.56
CA ARG A 96 -25.21 -4.29 13.54
C ARG A 96 -25.20 -5.39 12.49
N SER A 97 -26.33 -6.07 12.32
CA SER A 97 -26.53 -7.12 11.30
C SER A 97 -26.39 -6.63 9.86
N ARG A 98 -26.54 -5.33 9.60
CA ARG A 98 -26.48 -4.73 8.27
C ARG A 98 -25.17 -4.00 7.97
N LEU A 99 -24.25 -3.94 8.93
CA LEU A 99 -23.04 -3.12 8.83
C LEU A 99 -22.15 -3.54 7.67
N GLU A 100 -21.88 -4.85 7.53
CA GLU A 100 -21.12 -5.40 6.38
C GLU A 100 -21.84 -5.14 5.05
N ALA A 101 -23.16 -5.41 4.99
CA ALA A 101 -23.94 -5.22 3.78
C ALA A 101 -23.97 -3.75 3.30
N VAL A 102 -24.09 -2.80 4.24
CA VAL A 102 -24.04 -1.36 3.94
C VAL A 102 -22.65 -0.96 3.46
N ALA A 103 -21.59 -1.49 4.08
CA ALA A 103 -20.22 -1.21 3.65
C ALA A 103 -19.91 -1.78 2.26
N GLU A 104 -20.42 -2.97 1.93
CA GLU A 104 -20.29 -3.54 0.58
C GLU A 104 -21.03 -2.73 -0.48
N GLU A 105 -22.25 -2.26 -0.19
CA GLU A 105 -23.00 -1.42 -1.13
C GLU A 105 -22.34 -0.06 -1.32
N LEU A 106 -21.84 0.56 -0.24
CA LEU A 106 -21.05 1.80 -0.35
C LEU A 106 -19.80 1.63 -1.21
N ARG A 107 -19.12 0.48 -1.13
CA ARG A 107 -17.97 0.18 -2.00
C ARG A 107 -18.39 0.02 -3.46
N ARG A 108 -19.53 -0.62 -3.73
CA ARG A 108 -20.08 -0.68 -5.10
C ARG A 108 -20.34 0.72 -5.66
N LEU A 109 -20.99 1.58 -4.88
CA LEU A 109 -21.26 2.97 -5.27
C LEU A 109 -19.98 3.80 -5.46
N LYS A 110 -18.95 3.56 -4.63
CA LYS A 110 -17.62 4.19 -4.74
C LYS A 110 -16.89 3.83 -6.03
N ILE A 111 -17.06 2.60 -6.51
CA ILE A 111 -16.45 2.10 -7.75
C ILE A 111 -17.22 2.62 -8.97
N ASP A 112 -18.52 2.83 -8.82
CA ASP A 112 -19.37 3.34 -9.89
C ASP A 112 -19.07 4.82 -10.19
N LYS A 113 -18.74 5.11 -11.45
CA LYS A 113 -18.43 6.47 -11.91
C LYS A 113 -19.68 7.32 -12.09
N ASP A 114 -20.86 6.70 -12.16
CA ASP A 114 -22.14 7.37 -12.36
C ASP A 114 -22.77 7.86 -11.04
N CYS A 115 -22.18 7.51 -9.89
CA CYS A 115 -22.61 7.91 -8.55
C CYS A 115 -21.64 8.93 -7.91
N PRO A 116 -21.75 10.24 -8.23
CA PRO A 116 -20.82 11.26 -7.71
C PRO A 116 -20.96 11.51 -6.20
N GLY A 117 -22.00 10.99 -5.56
CA GLY A 117 -22.26 11.15 -4.13
C GLY A 117 -21.25 10.43 -3.23
N VAL A 118 -20.53 9.43 -3.76
CA VAL A 118 -19.52 8.65 -3.03
C VAL A 118 -18.14 8.87 -3.65
N PRO A 119 -17.21 9.55 -2.98
CA PRO A 119 -15.88 9.78 -3.52
C PRO A 119 -15.06 8.50 -3.67
N ALA A 120 -14.31 8.36 -4.76
CA ALA A 120 -13.43 7.22 -5.01
C ALA A 120 -12.32 7.04 -3.95
N ASP A 121 -11.95 8.11 -3.23
CA ASP A 121 -10.95 8.14 -2.16
C ASP A 121 -11.55 8.01 -0.74
N LEU A 122 -12.86 7.75 -0.64
CA LEU A 122 -13.53 7.46 0.62
C LEU A 122 -13.01 6.14 1.21
N GLU A 123 -12.50 6.19 2.43
CA GLU A 123 -12.13 4.99 3.19
C GLU A 123 -13.33 4.53 4.02
N ILE A 124 -13.68 3.24 3.90
CA ILE A 124 -14.90 2.66 4.46
C ILE A 124 -14.51 1.56 5.45
N VAL A 125 -14.49 1.87 6.73
CA VAL A 125 -14.12 0.91 7.78
C VAL A 125 -15.36 0.32 8.42
N ALA A 126 -15.61 -0.95 8.15
CA ALA A 126 -16.65 -1.74 8.80
C ALA A 126 -16.06 -2.57 9.93
N CYS A 127 -16.22 -2.11 11.18
CA CYS A 127 -15.67 -2.80 12.35
C CYS A 127 -16.75 -3.60 13.08
N GLN A 128 -16.59 -4.92 13.15
CA GLN A 128 -17.46 -5.85 13.88
C GLN A 128 -16.69 -6.81 14.81
N THR A 129 -15.47 -6.44 15.23
CA THR A 129 -14.64 -7.31 16.07
C THR A 129 -14.80 -6.99 17.56
N PRO A 130 -14.77 -8.00 18.46
CA PRO A 130 -14.89 -7.77 19.90
C PRO A 130 -13.73 -6.95 20.50
N ALA A 131 -12.59 -6.94 19.81
CA ALA A 131 -11.39 -6.25 20.24
C ALA A 131 -11.40 -4.74 19.93
N SER A 132 -12.33 -4.27 19.11
CA SER A 132 -12.42 -2.88 18.67
C SER A 132 -13.84 -2.36 18.82
N PHE A 133 -13.99 -1.03 18.85
CA PHE A 133 -15.30 -0.44 18.99
C PHE A 133 -16.09 -0.57 17.67
N GLU A 134 -17.23 -1.27 17.71
CA GLU A 134 -18.03 -1.56 16.52
C GLU A 134 -18.63 -0.29 15.92
N GLY A 135 -18.63 -0.22 14.59
CA GLY A 135 -19.11 0.97 13.87
C GLY A 135 -18.72 0.99 12.40
N LEU A 136 -19.39 1.87 11.67
CA LEU A 136 -19.03 2.25 10.32
C LEU A 136 -18.30 3.60 10.38
N TRP A 137 -17.00 3.58 10.10
CA TRP A 137 -16.15 4.76 10.13
C TRP A 137 -15.80 5.15 8.71
N LEU A 138 -16.20 6.37 8.33
CA LEU A 138 -15.98 6.93 7.01
C LEU A 138 -14.95 8.05 7.12
N PHE A 139 -13.94 8.04 6.25
CA PHE A 139 -12.90 9.06 6.25
C PHE A 139 -12.71 9.67 4.87
N THR A 140 -12.72 11.00 4.82
CA THR A 140 -12.58 11.78 3.58
C THR A 140 -11.51 12.84 3.68
N GLY A 141 -10.91 13.00 4.87
CA GLY A 141 -9.84 13.95 5.12
C GLY A 141 -8.60 13.78 4.23
N PRO A 142 -7.81 14.85 4.04
CA PRO A 142 -6.53 14.82 3.32
C PRO A 142 -5.46 14.04 4.10
N CYS A 143 -4.32 13.81 3.47
CA CYS A 143 -3.12 13.20 4.06
C CYS A 143 -3.27 11.73 4.51
N ARG A 144 -4.37 11.07 4.12
CA ARG A 144 -4.52 9.62 4.26
C ARG A 144 -3.74 8.90 3.17
N MET A 145 -3.28 7.70 3.46
CA MET A 145 -2.67 6.82 2.46
C MET A 145 -3.76 5.95 1.85
N VAL A 146 -3.80 5.88 0.53
CA VAL A 146 -4.66 4.94 -0.19
C VAL A 146 -3.84 4.20 -1.25
N ARG A 147 -4.25 2.98 -1.56
CA ARG A 147 -3.62 2.17 -2.61
C ARG A 147 -4.69 1.50 -3.47
N PRO A 148 -4.46 1.31 -4.77
CA PRO A 148 -5.41 0.61 -5.62
C PRO A 148 -5.35 -0.91 -5.42
N VAL A 149 -6.51 -1.54 -5.37
CA VAL A 149 -6.71 -2.99 -5.45
C VAL A 149 -7.82 -3.28 -6.44
N ARG A 150 -7.94 -4.52 -6.92
CA ARG A 150 -9.02 -4.89 -7.83
C ARG A 150 -10.14 -5.57 -7.07
N ASP A 151 -11.35 -5.05 -7.22
CA ASP A 151 -12.56 -5.70 -6.73
C ASP A 151 -12.89 -6.91 -7.62
N LEU A 152 -13.27 -8.03 -6.99
CA LEU A 152 -13.61 -9.26 -7.71
C LEU A 152 -15.05 -9.24 -8.25
N ALA A 153 -15.95 -8.46 -7.64
CA ALA A 153 -17.35 -8.42 -8.08
C ALA A 153 -17.52 -7.60 -9.37
N THR A 154 -16.89 -6.44 -9.44
CA THR A 154 -16.97 -5.51 -10.58
C THR A 154 -15.81 -5.65 -11.56
N GLY A 155 -14.65 -6.15 -11.10
CA GLY A 155 -13.41 -6.18 -11.89
C GLY A 155 -12.70 -4.83 -12.00
N ASN A 156 -13.24 -3.77 -11.40
CA ASN A 156 -12.69 -2.42 -11.41
C ASN A 156 -11.70 -2.20 -10.26
N GLU A 157 -10.95 -1.10 -10.34
CA GLU A 157 -10.00 -0.70 -9.31
C GLU A 157 -10.69 0.10 -8.20
N GLU A 158 -10.45 -0.29 -6.95
CA GLU A 158 -10.88 0.41 -5.75
C GLU A 158 -9.67 0.92 -4.97
N LEU A 159 -9.73 2.17 -4.49
CA LEU A 159 -8.71 2.71 -3.59
C LEU A 159 -9.00 2.31 -2.14
N VAL A 160 -8.07 1.63 -1.50
CA VAL A 160 -8.21 1.11 -0.14
C VAL A 160 -7.23 1.80 0.81
N GLY A 161 -7.71 2.18 1.99
CA GLY A 161 -6.93 2.75 3.09
C GLY A 161 -6.44 1.71 4.11
N PRO A 162 -5.49 2.08 4.99
CA PRO A 162 -4.86 1.17 5.92
C PRO A 162 -5.80 0.69 7.03
N MET A 163 -6.78 1.50 7.44
CA MET A 163 -7.68 1.14 8.54
C MET A 163 -8.73 0.13 8.07
N GLU A 164 -9.25 0.29 6.86
CA GLU A 164 -10.19 -0.68 6.29
C GLU A 164 -9.50 -1.99 5.86
N GLN A 165 -8.22 -1.94 5.46
CA GLN A 165 -7.46 -3.14 5.06
C GLN A 165 -7.42 -4.22 6.14
N VAL A 166 -7.43 -3.85 7.43
CA VAL A 166 -7.41 -4.80 8.56
C VAL A 166 -8.61 -5.76 8.53
N PHE A 167 -9.74 -5.30 7.98
CA PHE A 167 -10.99 -6.08 7.91
C PHE A 167 -11.26 -6.66 6.51
N LEU A 168 -10.50 -6.24 5.50
CA LEU A 168 -10.68 -6.69 4.12
C LEU A 168 -9.92 -7.99 3.84
N LYS A 169 -10.50 -8.83 2.98
CA LYS A 169 -9.92 -10.11 2.54
C LYS A 169 -9.40 -9.92 1.12
N ILE A 170 -8.13 -9.57 1.00
CA ILE A 170 -7.45 -9.26 -0.27
C ILE A 170 -6.51 -10.41 -0.64
N ALA A 171 -6.71 -11.03 -1.80
CA ALA A 171 -5.82 -12.07 -2.31
C ALA A 171 -4.54 -11.45 -2.89
N ALA A 172 -3.38 -12.03 -2.61
CA ALA A 172 -2.12 -11.52 -3.17
C ALA A 172 -1.89 -12.01 -4.61
N THR A 173 -2.28 -13.25 -4.89
CA THR A 173 -2.09 -13.91 -6.18
C THR A 173 -3.38 -14.58 -6.67
N ARG A 174 -3.44 -14.98 -7.94
CA ARG A 174 -4.60 -15.72 -8.47
C ARG A 174 -4.62 -17.16 -7.95
N GLU A 175 -3.45 -17.71 -7.68
CA GLU A 175 -3.26 -19.01 -7.07
C GLU A 175 -3.94 -19.07 -5.69
N ASP A 176 -3.87 -17.99 -4.91
CA ASP A 176 -4.56 -17.88 -3.61
C ASP A 176 -6.09 -17.96 -3.75
N LEU A 177 -6.65 -17.34 -4.81
CA LEU A 177 -8.08 -17.40 -5.12
C LEU A 177 -8.52 -18.84 -5.47
N GLU A 178 -7.74 -19.51 -6.30
CA GLU A 178 -8.02 -20.89 -6.69
C GLU A 178 -7.90 -21.86 -5.51
N ALA A 179 -6.88 -21.67 -4.67
CA ALA A 179 -6.67 -22.48 -3.48
C ALA A 179 -7.83 -22.36 -2.48
N SER A 180 -8.37 -21.15 -2.32
CA SER A 180 -9.57 -20.88 -1.50
C SER A 180 -10.81 -21.64 -2.02
N THR A 181 -10.93 -21.82 -3.34
CA THR A 181 -12.08 -22.49 -3.97
C THR A 181 -11.96 -24.02 -3.95
N LYS A 182 -10.74 -24.56 -4.04
CA LYS A 182 -10.47 -26.00 -4.21
C LYS A 182 -10.43 -26.80 -2.90
N THR A 183 -10.25 -26.15 -1.74
CA THR A 183 -9.88 -26.86 -0.51
C THR A 183 -11.04 -26.94 0.48
N SER A 184 -11.66 -28.13 0.61
CA SER A 184 -12.64 -28.43 1.68
C SER A 184 -12.03 -28.45 3.10
N SER A 185 -10.70 -28.40 3.20
CA SER A 185 -9.92 -28.32 4.44
C SER A 185 -8.95 -27.13 4.36
N VAL A 186 -9.50 -25.93 4.52
CA VAL A 186 -8.74 -24.68 4.48
C VAL A 186 -7.66 -24.70 5.59
N PRO A 187 -6.37 -24.51 5.30
CA PRO A 187 -5.38 -24.21 6.33
C PRO A 187 -5.86 -23.02 7.17
N GLU A 188 -5.68 -23.02 8.49
CA GLU A 188 -6.18 -21.99 9.43
C GLU A 188 -5.93 -20.52 9.02
N ASN A 189 -4.99 -20.27 8.10
CA ASN A 189 -4.54 -18.96 7.66
C ASN A 189 -5.12 -18.45 6.33
N ILE A 190 -6.02 -19.19 5.66
CA ILE A 190 -6.64 -18.73 4.40
C ILE A 190 -8.11 -18.36 4.65
N PRO A 191 -8.55 -17.13 4.34
CA PRO A 191 -9.96 -16.79 4.43
C PRO A 191 -10.80 -17.64 3.47
N MET A 192 -11.98 -18.08 3.93
CA MET A 192 -12.93 -18.88 3.12
C MET A 192 -13.37 -18.20 1.81
N LYS A 193 -13.28 -16.87 1.71
CA LYS A 193 -13.65 -16.10 0.53
C LYS A 193 -12.94 -14.76 0.50
N TYR A 194 -12.33 -14.43 -0.63
CA TYR A 194 -11.72 -13.12 -0.89
C TYR A 194 -12.75 -12.16 -1.51
N THR A 195 -12.60 -10.87 -1.21
CA THR A 195 -13.41 -9.80 -1.81
C THR A 195 -12.62 -9.05 -2.89
N HIS A 196 -11.32 -8.89 -2.70
CA HIS A 196 -10.43 -8.18 -3.61
C HIS A 196 -9.22 -9.04 -3.97
N ILE A 197 -8.49 -8.60 -5.00
CA ILE A 197 -7.17 -9.12 -5.37
C ILE A 197 -6.21 -7.96 -5.60
N GLU A 198 -4.94 -8.16 -5.25
CA GLU A 198 -3.86 -7.23 -5.59
C GLU A 198 -3.74 -7.05 -7.11
N LEU A 199 -3.40 -5.84 -7.56
CA LEU A 199 -3.11 -5.59 -8.98
C LEU A 199 -1.93 -6.43 -9.47
N SER A 200 -0.92 -6.53 -8.62
CA SER A 200 0.25 -7.37 -8.82
C SER A 200 0.89 -7.68 -7.47
N PRO A 201 1.53 -8.85 -7.28
CA PRO A 201 2.20 -9.19 -6.02
C PRO A 201 3.35 -8.23 -5.66
N ILE A 202 3.92 -7.53 -6.66
CA ILE A 202 4.98 -6.53 -6.46
C ILE A 202 4.46 -5.20 -5.89
N SER A 203 3.14 -5.01 -5.79
CA SER A 203 2.51 -3.77 -5.32
C SER A 203 2.90 -3.39 -3.89
N MET A 204 3.37 -4.35 -3.09
CA MET A 204 3.93 -4.10 -1.75
C MET A 204 5.33 -3.47 -1.76
N LEU A 205 6.03 -3.49 -2.90
CA LEU A 205 7.41 -3.02 -3.00
C LEU A 205 7.47 -1.53 -3.34
N SER A 206 8.51 -0.86 -2.85
CA SER A 206 8.87 0.49 -3.34
C SER A 206 9.51 0.38 -4.72
N VAL A 207 9.60 1.52 -5.42
CA VAL A 207 10.26 1.58 -6.74
C VAL A 207 11.66 0.96 -6.69
N ILE A 208 12.50 1.35 -5.72
CA ILE A 208 13.87 0.84 -5.57
C ILE A 208 13.89 -0.66 -5.29
N ALA A 209 13.04 -1.15 -4.39
CA ALA A 209 12.98 -2.58 -4.07
C ALA A 209 12.54 -3.42 -5.29
N GLY A 210 11.64 -2.88 -6.12
CA GLY A 210 11.17 -3.49 -7.37
C GLY A 210 12.20 -3.51 -8.51
N LEU A 211 13.33 -2.79 -8.38
CA LEU A 211 14.43 -2.86 -9.34
C LEU A 211 15.32 -4.10 -9.15
N THR A 212 15.29 -4.73 -7.98
CA THR A 212 16.11 -5.91 -7.69
C THR A 212 15.58 -7.12 -8.47
N PRO A 213 16.33 -7.68 -9.43
CA PRO A 213 15.89 -8.84 -10.20
C PRO A 213 15.81 -10.07 -9.28
N PHE A 214 14.77 -10.89 -9.48
CA PHE A 214 14.55 -12.15 -8.75
C PHE A 214 14.68 -12.01 -7.22
N SER A 215 14.19 -10.90 -6.65
CA SER A 215 14.30 -10.61 -5.22
C SER A 215 13.68 -11.68 -4.30
N ASN A 216 12.75 -12.47 -4.83
CA ASN A 216 12.15 -13.62 -4.15
C ASN A 216 13.10 -14.82 -3.93
N HIS A 217 14.21 -14.90 -4.67
CA HIS A 217 15.23 -15.94 -4.51
C HIS A 217 16.37 -15.50 -3.57
N ASN A 218 16.34 -14.25 -3.11
CA ASN A 218 17.34 -13.69 -2.21
C ASN A 218 16.83 -13.71 -0.77
N GLN A 219 17.76 -13.86 0.17
CA GLN A 219 17.45 -13.65 1.58
C GLN A 219 17.07 -12.17 1.82
N SER A 220 16.03 -11.91 2.63
CA SER A 220 15.51 -10.56 2.88
C SER A 220 16.58 -9.49 3.21
N PRO A 221 17.57 -9.74 4.09
CA PRO A 221 18.61 -8.74 4.39
C PRO A 221 19.43 -8.31 3.17
N ARG A 222 19.62 -9.18 2.17
CA ARG A 222 20.35 -8.84 0.93
C ARG A 222 19.56 -7.86 0.08
N ASN A 223 18.24 -8.02 0.01
CA ASN A 223 17.37 -7.08 -0.70
C ASN A 223 17.33 -5.71 0.00
N MET A 224 17.34 -5.70 1.34
CA MET A 224 17.43 -4.46 2.12
C MET A 224 18.75 -3.73 1.85
N TYR A 225 19.89 -4.44 1.88
CA TYR A 225 21.19 -3.86 1.53
C TYR A 225 21.25 -3.36 0.10
N GLN A 226 20.69 -4.08 -0.86
CA GLN A 226 20.64 -3.64 -2.26
C GLN A 226 19.94 -2.27 -2.39
N CYS A 227 18.83 -2.06 -1.66
CA CYS A 227 18.14 -0.76 -1.67
C CYS A 227 19.04 0.39 -1.18
N GLN A 228 19.91 0.13 -0.20
CA GLN A 228 20.85 1.11 0.33
C GLN A 228 22.04 1.35 -0.60
N MET A 229 22.62 0.28 -1.14
CA MET A 229 23.75 0.37 -2.09
C MET A 229 23.33 1.08 -3.38
N LEU A 230 22.12 0.81 -3.89
CA LEU A 230 21.63 1.49 -5.08
C LEU A 230 21.49 3.00 -4.89
N LYS A 231 21.10 3.47 -3.69
CA LYS A 231 21.04 4.91 -3.37
C LYS A 231 22.42 5.58 -3.34
N GLN A 232 23.49 4.81 -3.26
CA GLN A 232 24.87 5.30 -3.21
C GLN A 232 25.63 5.10 -4.53
N THR A 233 25.03 4.40 -5.51
CA THR A 233 25.69 4.14 -6.79
C THR A 233 25.95 5.43 -7.57
N MET A 234 27.05 5.46 -8.31
CA MET A 234 27.33 6.54 -9.25
C MET A 234 26.56 6.29 -10.55
N ALA A 235 25.48 7.05 -10.76
CA ALA A 235 24.63 6.97 -11.94
C ALA A 235 24.68 8.27 -12.77
N ILE A 236 23.79 8.42 -13.74
CA ILE A 236 23.52 9.72 -14.37
C ILE A 236 22.54 10.52 -13.48
N PRO A 237 22.97 11.57 -12.75
CA PRO A 237 22.10 12.30 -11.84
C PRO A 237 21.05 13.16 -12.59
N TYR A 238 21.47 13.79 -13.68
CA TYR A 238 20.64 14.67 -14.51
C TYR A 238 21.26 14.82 -15.91
N LEU A 239 20.45 15.25 -16.88
CA LEU A 239 20.88 15.43 -18.27
C LEU A 239 21.41 16.85 -18.55
N ASN A 240 21.00 17.85 -17.77
CA ASN A 240 21.34 19.26 -17.96
C ASN A 240 22.64 19.68 -17.24
N HIS A 241 23.65 18.81 -17.22
CA HIS A 241 24.89 19.03 -16.46
C HIS A 241 25.63 20.34 -16.77
N PRO A 242 25.74 20.81 -18.03
CA PRO A 242 26.41 22.09 -18.32
C PRO A 242 25.75 23.33 -17.68
N TYR A 243 24.49 23.22 -17.25
CA TYR A 243 23.71 24.33 -16.71
C TYR A 243 23.58 24.30 -15.19
N ARG A 244 24.28 23.38 -14.51
CA ARG A 244 24.19 23.20 -13.05
C ARG A 244 25.54 23.40 -12.38
N THR A 245 25.52 24.09 -11.25
CA THR A 245 26.67 24.30 -10.36
C THR A 245 26.39 23.66 -9.01
N ASP A 246 26.28 22.33 -8.99
CA ASP A 246 26.12 21.57 -7.74
C ASP A 246 27.48 21.40 -7.03
N ASN A 247 27.49 21.38 -5.69
CA ASN A 247 28.72 21.30 -4.89
C ASN A 247 29.53 20.00 -5.13
N LYS A 248 28.84 18.86 -5.31
CA LYS A 248 29.47 17.55 -5.55
C LYS A 248 28.59 16.71 -6.45
N VAL A 249 29.19 16.15 -7.50
CA VAL A 249 28.50 15.33 -8.50
C VAL A 249 29.30 14.07 -8.76
N TYR A 250 28.62 12.94 -8.76
CA TYR A 250 29.20 11.66 -9.18
C TYR A 250 28.48 11.21 -10.44
N LYS A 251 29.25 10.84 -11.47
CA LYS A 251 28.72 10.46 -12.77
C LYS A 251 29.56 9.33 -13.36
N ILE A 252 28.89 8.28 -13.82
CA ILE A 252 29.49 7.22 -14.64
C ILE A 252 29.65 7.70 -16.09
N THR A 253 30.79 7.41 -16.72
CA THR A 253 31.09 7.86 -18.09
C THR A 253 30.36 7.02 -19.15
N TYR A 254 30.35 5.69 -19.00
CA TYR A 254 29.80 4.75 -19.96
C TYR A 254 28.78 3.83 -19.30
N PRO A 255 27.57 4.33 -18.99
CA PRO A 255 26.53 3.47 -18.46
C PRO A 255 25.93 2.57 -19.55
N GLN A 256 25.45 1.41 -19.16
CA GLN A 256 24.78 0.44 -20.02
C GLN A 256 23.42 0.08 -19.46
N PHE A 257 22.52 -0.36 -20.34
CA PHE A 257 21.25 -0.94 -19.92
C PHE A 257 21.47 -2.32 -19.31
N PRO A 258 20.78 -2.66 -18.21
CA PRO A 258 20.85 -4.01 -17.66
C PRO A 258 20.20 -5.00 -18.63
N MET A 259 20.86 -6.14 -18.88
CA MET A 259 20.29 -7.20 -19.71
C MET A 259 19.07 -7.87 -19.06
N VAL A 260 19.13 -8.08 -17.73
CA VAL A 260 18.02 -8.60 -16.94
C VAL A 260 17.21 -7.42 -16.40
N ARG A 261 15.93 -7.35 -16.75
CA ARG A 261 15.07 -6.19 -16.48
C ARG A 261 13.83 -6.61 -15.71
N THR A 262 13.40 -5.76 -14.78
CA THR A 262 12.09 -5.90 -14.12
C THR A 262 11.06 -5.01 -14.83
N THR A 263 9.76 -5.31 -14.63
CA THR A 263 8.67 -4.47 -15.14
C THR A 263 8.74 -3.06 -14.56
N VAL A 264 9.01 -2.95 -13.26
CA VAL A 264 9.18 -1.69 -12.51
C VAL A 264 10.26 -0.81 -13.12
N LEU A 265 11.37 -1.39 -13.60
CA LEU A 265 12.45 -0.63 -14.23
C LEU A 265 11.97 0.11 -15.48
N SER A 266 11.11 -0.55 -16.26
CA SER A 266 10.55 0.01 -17.50
C SER A 266 9.46 1.03 -17.19
N GLU A 267 8.59 0.75 -16.22
CA GLU A 267 7.54 1.69 -15.76
C GLU A 267 8.13 2.96 -15.14
N ALA A 268 9.22 2.85 -14.37
CA ALA A 268 9.90 3.97 -13.74
C ALA A 268 10.79 4.77 -14.71
N ASN A 269 10.84 4.40 -16.01
CA ASN A 269 11.70 5.02 -17.02
C ASN A 269 13.18 5.10 -16.61
N PHE A 270 13.68 4.06 -15.90
CA PHE A 270 15.08 4.00 -15.48
C PHE A 270 16.06 3.86 -16.65
N ASP A 271 15.54 3.51 -17.84
CA ASP A 271 16.28 3.51 -19.11
C ASP A 271 16.85 4.88 -19.49
N VAL A 272 16.20 5.97 -19.11
CA VAL A 272 16.72 7.30 -19.42
C VAL A 272 17.97 7.61 -18.58
N LYS A 273 18.12 6.93 -17.44
CA LYS A 273 19.19 7.16 -16.45
C LYS A 273 19.79 5.83 -15.96
N PRO A 274 20.47 5.09 -16.84
CA PRO A 274 21.14 3.85 -16.44
C PRO A 274 22.18 4.09 -15.35
N ALA A 275 22.24 3.16 -14.40
CA ALA A 275 22.97 3.31 -13.14
C ALA A 275 24.16 2.34 -12.98
N GLY A 276 24.55 1.64 -14.05
CA GLY A 276 25.63 0.65 -14.00
C GLY A 276 26.16 0.27 -15.38
N THR A 277 27.00 -0.77 -15.40
CA THR A 277 27.54 -1.40 -16.61
C THR A 277 27.35 -2.91 -16.52
N ASN A 278 27.18 -3.60 -17.65
CA ASN A 278 27.21 -5.06 -17.66
C ASN A 278 28.66 -5.52 -17.57
N ALA A 279 28.92 -6.54 -16.76
CA ALA A 279 30.23 -7.13 -16.58
C ALA A 279 30.13 -8.66 -16.70
N ILE A 280 31.18 -9.29 -17.20
CA ILE A 280 31.31 -10.76 -17.20
C ILE A 280 31.86 -11.16 -15.85
N VAL A 281 31.09 -11.98 -15.12
CA VAL A 281 31.45 -12.44 -13.77
C VAL A 281 31.80 -13.92 -13.82
N ALA A 282 32.96 -14.28 -13.27
CA ALA A 282 33.37 -15.67 -13.06
C ALA A 282 33.33 -15.99 -11.57
N VAL A 283 32.54 -17.00 -11.19
CA VAL A 283 32.49 -17.51 -9.81
C VAL A 283 33.50 -18.64 -9.70
N ILE A 284 34.74 -18.31 -9.36
CA ILE A 284 35.86 -19.24 -9.24
C ILE A 284 36.78 -18.81 -8.11
N ALA A 285 37.33 -19.76 -7.37
CA ALA A 285 38.44 -19.51 -6.45
C ALA A 285 39.75 -19.74 -7.23
N HIS A 286 40.49 -18.66 -7.54
CA HIS A 286 41.70 -18.77 -8.38
C HIS A 286 42.93 -18.07 -7.79
N SER A 287 42.80 -16.81 -7.38
CA SER A 287 43.96 -15.97 -7.12
C SER A 287 44.44 -15.96 -5.66
N GLY A 288 43.56 -16.33 -4.72
CA GLY A 288 43.78 -16.17 -3.28
C GLY A 288 43.57 -14.73 -2.77
N PHE A 289 43.37 -13.74 -3.65
CA PHE A 289 43.05 -12.35 -3.28
C PHE A 289 41.55 -12.04 -3.32
N ASP A 290 40.73 -13.06 -3.57
CA ASP A 290 39.27 -13.08 -3.72
C ASP A 290 38.55 -13.61 -2.45
N MET A 291 39.20 -13.50 -1.29
CA MET A 291 38.64 -13.91 0.01
C MET A 291 37.95 -12.74 0.74
N GLU A 292 37.03 -13.03 1.67
CA GLU A 292 36.37 -12.04 2.54
C GLU A 292 35.70 -10.87 1.79
N ASP A 293 34.82 -11.19 0.84
CA ASP A 293 34.08 -10.23 -0.01
C ASP A 293 34.96 -9.35 -0.94
N ALA A 294 36.26 -9.68 -1.08
CA ALA A 294 37.13 -9.06 -2.05
C ALA A 294 36.80 -9.50 -3.48
N LEU A 295 36.89 -8.56 -4.43
CA LEU A 295 36.63 -8.77 -5.85
C LEU A 295 37.87 -8.38 -6.66
N ILE A 296 38.11 -9.11 -7.75
CA ILE A 296 39.21 -8.84 -8.67
C ILE A 296 38.65 -8.30 -9.97
N ILE A 297 39.17 -7.16 -10.39
CA ILE A 297 38.82 -6.53 -11.65
C ILE A 297 39.92 -6.87 -12.66
N SER A 298 39.53 -7.23 -13.88
CA SER A 298 40.48 -7.41 -14.98
C SER A 298 41.23 -6.10 -15.22
N LYS A 299 42.56 -6.20 -15.31
CA LYS A 299 43.40 -5.08 -15.73
C LYS A 299 43.19 -4.76 -17.21
#